data_AF-A0AA42U2V9-F1
#
_entry.id   AF-A0AA42U2V9-F1
#
_cell.length_a   1.000
_cell.length_b   1.000
_cell.length_c   1.000
_cell.angle_alpha   90.00
_cell.angle_beta   90.00
_cell.angle_gamma   90.00
#
_symmetry.space_group_name_H-M   'P 1'
#
loop_
_entity.id
_entity.type
_entity.pdbx_description
1 polymer ?
#
loop_
_entity_poly.entity_id
_entity_poly.type
_entity_poly.pdbx_seq_one_letter_code
_entity_poly.pdbx_strand_id
1 'polypeptide(L)'
;MSWALHVLELDESADERAIKRAYAKRLRVTRPDQDPVAFQHLHEAYQAALDWVRQEALAGTDAADEDEDEDEDEPAEHAADIGPWPHDADVAWAPPETRSYSPPLPPRGTPVLLRTAPVVELDGVVDVASHAQLILRQAYLLPVDDFGPWLEATPVLWSLRYKPLVGDALLDELARSHNGISAANMGLLARCFGWDDVHDGVDPDRLASIQSRGHRRWAAETGNAAELSALLEQEGSLRLGKITVSRCLRYLSQPWHPRRSLWQAQLPEHINEVNALLDAIEAGGREQVPEAWDPQQILFWRSLADISRPNRWRWQLNALRGVLLGVCSLLFFAGIAGVSLVQGKTGEAAIFAQLGVPFGLLLAAIGALWVPVRWALRQLTLDLPPSRWGWLLALPAPLMAIGSLVLVHGLGHRIEGTLLIFMALPLATTRLWRRVGSRIRFGIRHAVFMVLAMLIAEAGIVLILLQWGAEFIHRTRRHASIDGLPPASGNTV
;
A
#
# COMPACT_ATOMS: atom_id res chain seq x y z
N MET A 1 4.02 39.92 -2.53
CA MET A 1 4.98 39.47 -1.48
C MET A 1 6.32 40.16 -1.76
N SER A 2 6.67 41.25 -1.06
CA SER A 2 7.77 42.16 -1.46
C SER A 2 9.18 41.78 -0.97
N TRP A 3 9.31 40.91 0.04
CA TRP A 3 10.62 40.61 0.65
C TRP A 3 11.55 39.79 -0.27
N ALA A 4 11.02 38.83 -1.03
CA ALA A 4 11.81 37.94 -1.90
C ALA A 4 12.39 38.72 -3.10
N LEU A 5 11.60 39.62 -3.69
CA LEU A 5 12.04 40.54 -4.73
C LEU A 5 13.10 41.51 -4.20
N HIS A 6 12.94 42.00 -2.97
CA HIS A 6 13.95 42.86 -2.34
C HIS A 6 15.29 42.12 -2.13
N VAL A 7 15.27 40.84 -1.73
CA VAL A 7 16.49 40.00 -1.62
C VAL A 7 17.12 39.73 -3.00
N LEU A 8 16.33 39.73 -4.07
CA LEU A 8 16.79 39.62 -5.46
C LEU A 8 17.09 40.98 -6.12
N GLU A 9 16.90 42.11 -5.41
CA GLU A 9 17.00 43.49 -5.92
C GLU A 9 16.15 43.74 -7.17
N LEU A 10 14.94 43.18 -7.19
CA LEU A 10 13.97 43.32 -8.27
C LEU A 10 12.80 44.19 -7.85
N ASP A 11 12.22 44.89 -8.82
CA ASP A 11 10.99 45.68 -8.66
C ASP A 11 9.75 44.77 -8.61
N GLU A 12 8.63 45.30 -8.09
CA GLU A 12 7.36 44.55 -7.95
C GLU A 12 6.74 44.14 -9.30
N SER A 13 7.22 44.69 -10.42
CA SER A 13 6.81 44.36 -11.80
C SER A 13 7.67 43.29 -12.50
N ALA A 14 8.50 42.55 -11.76
CA ALA A 14 9.48 41.64 -12.36
C ALA A 14 8.90 40.31 -12.87
N ASP A 15 9.03 40.05 -14.18
CA ASP A 15 8.64 38.78 -14.82
C ASP A 15 9.55 37.59 -14.45
N GLU A 16 9.09 36.36 -14.71
CA GLU A 16 9.82 35.10 -14.45
C GLU A 16 11.25 35.09 -15.03
N ARG A 17 11.43 35.69 -16.22
CA ARG A 17 12.73 35.81 -16.89
C ARG A 17 13.69 36.75 -16.14
N ALA A 18 13.18 37.79 -15.48
CA ALA A 18 13.98 38.72 -14.70
C ALA A 18 14.47 38.08 -13.39
N ILE A 19 13.61 37.30 -12.72
CA ILE A 19 13.93 36.53 -11.52
C ILE A 19 15.07 35.54 -11.77
N LYS A 20 14.98 34.76 -12.86
CA LYS A 20 16.02 33.79 -13.25
C LYS A 20 17.38 34.45 -13.54
N ARG A 21 17.38 35.61 -14.21
CA ARG A 21 18.63 36.35 -14.49
C ARG A 21 19.25 36.94 -13.23
N ALA A 22 18.45 37.50 -12.32
CA ALA A 22 18.93 38.06 -11.07
C ALA A 22 19.54 36.97 -10.17
N TYR A 23 18.90 35.79 -10.11
CA TYR A 23 19.41 34.63 -9.41
C TYR A 23 20.76 34.16 -10.00
N ALA A 24 20.88 34.00 -11.31
CA ALA A 24 22.13 33.59 -11.96
C ALA A 24 23.28 34.59 -11.74
N LYS A 25 22.97 35.90 -11.71
CA LYS A 25 23.95 36.95 -11.43
C LYS A 25 24.48 36.86 -9.99
N ARG A 26 23.60 36.62 -9.01
CA ARG A 26 23.99 36.48 -7.59
C ARG A 26 24.67 35.16 -7.30
N LEU A 27 24.26 34.07 -7.95
CA LEU A 27 24.87 32.75 -7.80
C LEU A 27 26.36 32.74 -8.20
N ARG A 28 26.77 33.60 -9.15
CA ARG A 28 28.19 33.77 -9.52
C ARG A 28 29.04 34.38 -8.40
N VAL A 29 28.43 35.14 -7.49
CA VAL A 29 29.10 35.81 -6.38
C VAL A 29 29.03 34.95 -5.12
N THR A 30 27.91 34.28 -4.88
CA THR A 30 27.69 33.42 -3.71
C THR A 30 28.05 31.97 -4.05
N ARG A 31 29.34 31.62 -3.96
CA ARG A 31 29.79 30.24 -4.16
C ARG A 31 29.37 29.34 -2.97
N PRO A 32 28.74 28.18 -3.19
CA PRO A 32 28.28 27.28 -2.13
C PRO A 32 29.39 26.85 -1.15
N ASP A 33 30.62 26.76 -1.65
CA ASP A 33 31.79 26.30 -0.89
C ASP A 33 32.28 27.33 0.15
N GLN A 34 31.90 28.60 0.00
CA GLN A 34 32.36 29.71 0.84
C GLN A 34 31.31 30.12 1.88
N ASP A 35 30.03 30.06 1.55
CA ASP A 35 28.94 30.35 2.49
C ASP A 35 27.65 29.56 2.14
N PRO A 36 27.44 28.39 2.76
CA PRO A 36 26.28 27.56 2.50
C PRO A 36 24.97 28.20 3.00
N VAL A 37 25.02 29.05 4.03
CA VAL A 37 23.84 29.70 4.62
C VAL A 37 23.36 30.83 3.71
N ALA A 38 24.28 31.63 3.17
CA ALA A 38 23.94 32.66 2.19
C ALA A 38 23.40 32.07 0.88
N PHE A 39 23.90 30.91 0.45
CA PHE A 39 23.38 30.19 -0.71
C PHE A 39 21.94 29.71 -0.47
N GLN A 40 21.66 29.10 0.70
CA GLN A 40 20.32 28.64 1.04
C GLN A 40 19.32 29.80 1.08
N HIS A 41 19.68 30.90 1.74
CA HIS A 41 18.82 32.09 1.82
C HIS A 41 18.55 32.72 0.43
N LEU A 42 19.53 32.69 -0.48
CA LEU A 42 19.36 33.15 -1.86
C LEU A 42 18.43 32.22 -2.66
N HIS A 43 18.54 30.90 -2.44
CA HIS A 43 17.70 29.92 -3.12
C HIS A 43 16.24 29.97 -2.65
N GLU A 44 16.02 30.16 -1.35
CA GLU A 44 14.68 30.35 -0.77
C GLU A 44 14.00 31.61 -1.32
N ALA A 45 14.74 32.72 -1.43
CA ALA A 45 14.22 33.94 -2.05
C ALA A 45 13.87 33.76 -3.54
N TYR A 46 14.65 32.97 -4.28
CA TYR A 46 14.36 32.64 -5.68
C TYR A 46 13.07 31.82 -5.84
N GLN A 47 12.90 30.77 -5.05
CA GLN A 47 11.69 29.95 -5.10
C GLN A 47 10.44 30.76 -4.72
N ALA A 48 10.52 31.55 -3.64
CA ALA A 48 9.42 32.41 -3.20
C ALA A 48 9.01 33.45 -4.25
N ALA A 49 9.97 33.98 -5.03
CA ALA A 49 9.67 34.93 -6.10
C ALA A 49 9.01 34.26 -7.31
N LEU A 50 9.44 33.05 -7.70
CA LEU A 50 8.82 32.30 -8.79
C LEU A 50 7.39 31.87 -8.48
N ASP A 51 7.14 31.42 -7.25
CA ASP A 51 5.80 31.00 -6.84
C ASP A 51 4.83 32.17 -6.79
N TRP A 52 5.31 33.36 -6.41
CA TRP A 52 4.49 34.58 -6.42
C TRP A 52 4.07 34.99 -7.84
N VAL A 53 5.00 34.99 -8.81
CA VAL A 53 4.67 35.29 -10.22
C VAL A 53 3.73 34.25 -10.83
N ARG A 54 3.88 32.97 -10.48
CA ARG A 54 2.96 31.91 -10.92
C ARG A 54 1.56 32.07 -10.32
N GLN A 55 1.46 32.45 -9.05
CA GLN A 55 0.18 32.71 -8.41
C GLN A 55 -0.52 33.94 -8.99
N GLU A 56 0.24 34.97 -9.38
CA GLU A 56 -0.31 36.17 -10.04
C GLU A 56 -0.76 35.88 -11.47
N ALA A 57 -0.04 35.04 -12.21
CA ALA A 57 -0.48 34.52 -13.49
C ALA A 57 -1.79 33.71 -13.38
N LEU A 58 -1.92 32.86 -12.35
CA LEU A 58 -3.13 32.09 -12.09
C LEU A 58 -4.31 32.94 -11.58
N ALA A 59 -4.04 34.03 -10.85
CA ALA A 59 -5.05 34.97 -10.40
C ALA A 59 -5.54 35.93 -11.51
N GLY A 60 -4.75 36.08 -12.59
CA GLY A 60 -5.09 36.89 -13.76
C GLY A 60 -5.87 36.16 -14.86
N THR A 61 -6.02 34.84 -14.78
CA THR A 61 -6.58 33.98 -15.85
C THR A 61 -7.91 33.31 -15.47
N ASP A 62 -8.83 34.04 -14.84
CA ASP A 62 -10.25 33.66 -14.75
C ASP A 62 -11.11 34.24 -15.91
N ALA A 63 -10.46 34.69 -16.99
CA ALA A 63 -11.13 35.14 -18.21
C ALA A 63 -10.28 34.93 -19.47
N ALA A 64 -10.21 33.68 -19.96
CA ALA A 64 -10.27 33.30 -21.39
C ALA A 64 -9.83 31.84 -21.56
N ASP A 65 -10.71 31.03 -22.15
CA ASP A 65 -10.49 29.65 -22.59
C ASP A 65 -9.55 29.57 -23.80
N GLU A 66 -8.91 28.39 -23.89
CA GLU A 66 -8.54 27.59 -25.09
C GLU A 66 -7.73 28.24 -26.23
N ASP A 67 -6.54 27.66 -26.49
CA ASP A 67 -6.04 27.16 -27.80
C ASP A 67 -4.59 26.64 -27.56
N GLU A 68 -4.35 25.33 -27.65
CA GLU A 68 -3.64 24.62 -28.74
C GLU A 68 -2.27 25.23 -29.11
N ASP A 69 -1.20 24.45 -28.93
CA ASP A 69 -0.34 24.02 -30.06
C ASP A 69 0.78 23.07 -29.60
N GLU A 70 0.84 21.94 -30.30
CA GLU A 70 1.98 21.04 -30.43
C GLU A 70 3.12 21.78 -31.14
N ASP A 71 4.39 21.49 -30.79
CA ASP A 71 5.46 21.43 -31.78
C ASP A 71 6.71 20.71 -31.23
N GLU A 72 7.29 19.93 -32.13
CA GLU A 72 8.36 18.95 -32.00
C GLU A 72 9.78 19.55 -31.93
N ASP A 73 10.70 18.75 -31.37
CA ASP A 73 12.14 18.58 -31.65
C ASP A 73 13.03 19.67 -32.31
N GLU A 74 14.03 20.10 -31.52
CA GLU A 74 15.46 20.43 -31.85
C GLU A 74 15.84 21.61 -32.79
N PRO A 75 17.10 22.17 -32.80
CA PRO A 75 18.36 21.80 -32.11
C PRO A 75 19.14 22.97 -31.43
N ALA A 76 20.28 22.60 -30.84
CA ALA A 76 21.33 23.37 -30.18
C ALA A 76 21.63 24.83 -30.62
N GLU A 77 21.67 25.75 -29.65
CA GLU A 77 22.54 26.94 -29.69
C GLU A 77 22.70 27.54 -28.27
N HIS A 78 23.66 27.03 -27.48
CA HIS A 78 24.39 27.77 -26.41
C HIS A 78 25.45 26.87 -25.73
N ALA A 79 26.20 26.13 -26.53
CA ALA A 79 27.43 25.44 -26.10
C ALA A 79 28.64 25.87 -26.95
N ALA A 80 28.69 27.15 -27.32
CA ALA A 80 29.82 27.77 -28.01
C ALA A 80 30.39 28.91 -27.15
N ASP A 81 30.97 28.55 -26.00
CA ASP A 81 32.02 29.35 -25.36
C ASP A 81 32.96 28.48 -24.52
N ILE A 82 33.38 27.35 -25.10
CA ILE A 82 34.59 26.66 -24.68
C ILE A 82 35.60 26.94 -25.78
N GLY A 83 36.41 27.97 -25.57
CA GLY A 83 37.58 28.22 -26.42
C GLY A 83 38.44 26.96 -26.52
N PRO A 84 39.14 26.75 -27.64
CA PRO A 84 39.97 25.57 -27.84
C PRO A 84 40.92 25.40 -26.66
N TRP A 85 40.90 24.23 -26.02
CA TRP A 85 41.99 23.82 -25.16
C TRP A 85 43.28 23.91 -25.99
N PRO A 86 44.31 24.63 -25.52
CA PRO A 86 45.56 24.71 -26.25
C PRO A 86 46.09 23.28 -26.42
N HIS A 87 46.29 22.87 -27.67
CA HIS A 87 47.07 21.69 -27.98
C HIS A 87 48.45 21.85 -27.34
N ASP A 88 48.79 20.89 -26.48
CA ASP A 88 50.09 20.77 -25.84
C ASP A 88 51.21 20.88 -26.88
N ALA A 89 51.85 22.05 -26.92
CA ALA A 89 53.18 22.21 -27.44
C ALA A 89 54.14 22.06 -26.25
N ASP A 90 54.85 20.94 -26.24
CA ASP A 90 56.16 20.76 -25.62
C ASP A 90 56.33 21.15 -24.14
N VAL A 91 55.41 20.72 -23.28
CA VAL A 91 55.81 20.44 -21.88
C VAL A 91 56.24 19.00 -21.82
N ALA A 92 57.56 18.80 -21.98
CA ALA A 92 58.20 17.53 -21.68
C ALA A 92 57.74 17.06 -20.29
N TRP A 93 56.95 15.99 -20.24
CA TRP A 93 56.68 15.25 -19.02
C TRP A 93 58.02 14.67 -18.55
N ALA A 94 58.74 15.42 -17.74
CA ALA A 94 59.79 14.84 -16.91
C ALA A 94 59.07 13.85 -15.97
N PRO A 95 59.48 12.56 -15.93
CA PRO A 95 58.96 11.65 -14.93
C PRO A 95 59.14 12.30 -13.55
N PRO A 96 58.15 12.22 -12.63
CA PRO A 96 58.40 12.67 -11.28
C PRO A 96 59.61 11.87 -10.78
N GLU A 97 60.71 12.55 -10.47
CA GLU A 97 61.84 11.93 -9.80
C GLU A 97 61.27 11.18 -8.59
N THR A 98 61.46 9.87 -8.57
CA THR A 98 61.25 9.05 -7.39
C THR A 98 62.22 9.55 -6.32
N ARG A 99 61.83 10.60 -5.59
CA ARG A 99 62.38 10.86 -4.28
C ARG A 99 61.99 9.66 -3.45
N SER A 100 62.96 8.76 -3.23
CA SER A 100 62.86 7.74 -2.18
C SER A 100 62.50 8.44 -0.89
N TYR A 101 61.22 8.32 -0.51
CA TYR A 101 60.76 8.75 0.78
C TYR A 101 61.31 7.77 1.81
N SER A 102 62.42 8.15 2.44
CA SER A 102 62.87 7.53 3.69
C SER A 102 62.10 8.19 4.82
N PRO A 103 61.28 7.46 5.61
CA PRO A 103 60.66 8.04 6.78
C PRO A 103 61.76 8.50 7.76
N PRO A 104 61.58 9.63 8.46
CA PRO A 104 62.55 10.08 9.45
C PRO A 104 62.70 9.02 10.54
N LEU A 105 63.95 8.64 10.85
CA LEU A 105 64.23 7.73 11.97
C LEU A 105 63.64 8.34 13.26
N PRO A 106 62.95 7.56 14.10
CA PRO A 106 62.51 8.04 15.39
C PRO A 106 63.72 8.46 16.24
N PRO A 107 63.62 9.51 17.06
CA PRO A 107 64.70 9.92 17.95
C PRO A 107 65.07 8.75 18.87
N ARG A 108 66.37 8.40 18.88
CA ARG A 108 66.94 7.38 19.79
C ARG A 108 66.57 7.72 21.23
N GLY A 109 65.70 6.92 21.83
CA GLY A 109 65.29 7.07 23.23
C GLY A 109 63.78 7.13 23.48
N THR A 110 62.95 7.11 22.43
CA THR A 110 61.50 6.90 22.63
C THR A 110 61.23 5.42 22.90
N PRO A 111 60.64 5.05 24.06
CA PRO A 111 60.17 3.69 24.25
C PRO A 111 59.08 3.46 23.21
N VAL A 112 59.38 2.58 22.27
CA VAL A 112 58.42 2.04 21.31
C VAL A 112 57.37 1.28 22.13
N LEU A 113 56.32 1.99 22.56
CA LEU A 113 55.06 1.37 22.96
C LEU A 113 54.28 0.98 21.71
N LEU A 114 54.92 0.24 20.78
CA LEU A 114 54.16 -0.69 19.96
C LEU A 114 53.72 -1.78 20.92
N ARG A 115 52.52 -1.60 21.46
CA ARG A 115 51.74 -2.68 22.05
C ARG A 115 51.53 -3.71 20.93
N THR A 116 52.47 -4.64 20.80
CA THR A 116 52.30 -5.86 20.02
C THR A 116 51.24 -6.70 20.72
N ALA A 117 49.96 -6.32 20.57
CA ALA A 117 48.96 -7.35 20.48
C ALA A 117 49.40 -8.24 19.32
N PRO A 118 49.50 -9.57 19.49
CA PRO A 118 49.87 -10.44 18.38
C PRO A 118 48.92 -10.13 17.23
N VAL A 119 49.49 -9.78 16.08
CA VAL A 119 48.74 -9.76 14.82
C VAL A 119 48.23 -11.19 14.70
N VAL A 120 46.93 -11.39 14.92
CA VAL A 120 46.29 -12.66 14.64
C VAL A 120 46.34 -12.80 13.12
N GLU A 121 47.41 -13.39 12.59
CA GLU A 121 47.41 -13.90 11.23
C GLU A 121 46.29 -14.94 11.18
N LEU A 122 45.27 -14.66 10.37
CA LEU A 122 44.18 -15.58 10.10
C LEU A 122 44.75 -16.73 9.26
N ASP A 123 45.39 -17.69 9.92
CA ASP A 123 45.91 -18.91 9.31
C ASP A 123 44.75 -19.79 8.84
N GLY A 124 44.34 -19.60 7.58
CA GLY A 124 43.33 -20.41 6.91
C GLY A 124 42.67 -19.74 5.71
N VAL A 125 42.02 -20.52 4.85
CA VAL A 125 41.08 -20.01 3.84
C VAL A 125 39.88 -19.43 4.61
N VAL A 126 39.82 -18.10 4.71
CA VAL A 126 38.71 -17.42 5.39
C VAL A 126 37.44 -17.62 4.56
N ASP A 127 36.47 -18.34 5.11
CA ASP A 127 35.15 -18.49 4.51
C ASP A 127 34.32 -17.23 4.75
N VAL A 128 34.27 -16.37 3.73
CA VAL A 128 33.58 -15.07 3.75
C VAL A 128 32.07 -15.25 4.00
N ALA A 129 31.44 -16.26 3.39
CA ALA A 129 30.00 -16.48 3.49
C ALA A 129 29.58 -16.89 4.91
N SER A 130 30.35 -17.79 5.54
CA SER A 130 30.11 -18.19 6.92
C SER A 130 30.25 -17.02 7.90
N HIS A 131 31.21 -16.12 7.69
CA HIS A 131 31.35 -14.91 8.51
C HIS A 131 30.18 -13.95 8.32
N ALA A 132 29.71 -13.75 7.08
CA ALA A 132 28.54 -12.92 6.81
C ALA A 132 27.29 -13.46 7.52
N GLN A 133 27.03 -14.77 7.43
CA GLN A 133 25.92 -15.42 8.14
C GLN A 133 26.03 -15.32 9.66
N LEU A 134 27.24 -15.46 10.20
CA LEU A 134 27.49 -15.33 11.63
C LEU A 134 27.18 -13.91 12.11
N ILE A 135 27.68 -12.88 11.40
CA ILE A 135 27.40 -11.48 11.73
C ILE A 135 25.89 -11.21 11.69
N LEU A 136 25.18 -11.68 10.65
CA LEU A 136 23.73 -11.52 10.55
C LEU A 136 22.99 -12.20 11.70
N ARG A 137 23.41 -13.40 12.08
CA ARG A 137 22.83 -14.11 13.22
C ARG A 137 23.04 -13.36 14.52
N GLN A 138 24.22 -12.78 14.74
CA GLN A 138 24.47 -11.98 15.95
C GLN A 138 23.73 -10.64 15.92
N ALA A 139 23.59 -10.01 14.74
CA ALA A 139 22.79 -8.80 14.57
C ALA A 139 21.29 -9.04 14.87
N TYR A 140 20.80 -10.26 14.68
CA TYR A 140 19.45 -10.66 15.06
C TYR A 140 19.31 -10.92 16.57
N LEU A 141 20.31 -11.57 17.19
CA LEU A 141 20.21 -12.04 18.57
C LEU A 141 20.62 -11.01 19.63
N LEU A 142 21.62 -10.16 19.34
CA LEU A 142 22.16 -9.22 20.33
C LEU A 142 21.43 -7.86 20.29
N PRO A 143 21.23 -7.24 21.47
CA PRO A 143 20.83 -5.84 21.53
C PRO A 143 21.94 -4.93 20.98
N VAL A 144 21.57 -3.70 20.61
CA VAL A 144 22.49 -2.73 19.99
C VAL A 144 23.73 -2.44 20.85
N ASP A 145 23.55 -2.40 22.17
CA ASP A 145 24.61 -2.06 23.13
C ASP A 145 25.73 -3.11 23.14
N ASP A 146 25.39 -4.39 22.91
CA ASP A 146 26.36 -5.49 22.89
C ASP A 146 26.86 -5.80 21.47
N PHE A 147 26.01 -5.57 20.46
CA PHE A 147 26.33 -5.88 19.08
C PHE A 147 27.45 -5.01 18.50
N GLY A 148 27.45 -3.70 18.79
CA GLY A 148 28.49 -2.78 18.33
C GLY A 148 29.91 -3.20 18.76
N PRO A 149 30.16 -3.35 20.08
CA PRO A 149 31.46 -3.82 20.59
C PRO A 149 31.85 -5.20 20.06
N TRP A 150 30.89 -6.11 19.90
CA TRP A 150 31.13 -7.43 19.33
C TRP A 150 31.55 -7.36 17.86
N LEU A 151 30.90 -6.51 17.06
CA LEU A 151 31.23 -6.29 15.65
C LEU A 151 32.64 -5.72 15.51
N GLU A 152 33.00 -4.73 16.32
CA GLU A 152 34.34 -4.15 16.36
C GLU A 152 35.42 -5.14 16.81
N ALA A 153 35.08 -6.09 17.69
CA ALA A 153 36.01 -7.11 18.16
C ALA A 153 36.24 -8.25 17.16
N THR A 154 35.51 -8.28 16.03
CA THR A 154 35.56 -9.39 15.06
C THR A 154 36.86 -9.32 14.22
N PRO A 155 37.80 -10.27 14.35
CA PRO A 155 39.14 -10.15 13.77
C PRO A 155 39.17 -10.07 12.24
N VAL A 156 38.22 -10.72 11.56
CA VAL A 156 38.14 -10.71 10.08
C VAL A 156 37.88 -9.32 9.53
N LEU A 157 37.17 -8.47 10.28
CA LEU A 157 36.84 -7.10 9.86
C LEU A 157 38.01 -6.12 10.01
N TRP A 158 39.08 -6.49 10.72
CA TRP A 158 40.31 -5.70 10.80
C TRP A 158 41.19 -5.85 9.56
N SER A 159 40.93 -6.87 8.73
CA SER A 159 41.64 -7.05 7.48
C SER A 159 41.07 -6.13 6.40
N LEU A 160 41.91 -5.25 5.86
CA LEU A 160 41.57 -4.39 4.71
C LEU A 160 41.15 -5.18 3.47
N ARG A 161 41.59 -6.44 3.34
CA ARG A 161 41.25 -7.31 2.21
C ARG A 161 39.90 -8.00 2.40
N TYR A 162 39.63 -8.54 3.59
CA TYR A 162 38.43 -9.34 3.82
C TYR A 162 37.22 -8.50 4.21
N LYS A 163 37.41 -7.32 4.80
CA LYS A 163 36.30 -6.45 5.21
C LYS A 163 35.34 -6.10 4.04
N PRO A 164 35.79 -5.66 2.85
CA PRO A 164 34.89 -5.39 1.73
C PRO A 164 34.18 -6.66 1.23
N LEU A 165 34.91 -7.77 1.08
CA LEU A 165 34.35 -9.05 0.64
C LEU A 165 33.26 -9.58 1.59
N VAL A 166 33.48 -9.44 2.90
CA VAL A 166 32.46 -9.77 3.92
C VAL A 166 31.28 -8.82 3.83
N GLY A 167 31.51 -7.53 3.58
CA GLY A 167 30.46 -6.55 3.31
C GLY A 167 29.58 -6.95 2.15
N ASP A 168 30.16 -7.21 0.98
CA ASP A 168 29.41 -7.61 -0.23
C ASP A 168 28.60 -8.90 0.02
N ALA A 169 29.24 -9.91 0.61
CA ALA A 169 28.55 -11.15 0.96
C ALA A 169 27.41 -10.94 1.96
N LEU A 170 27.57 -10.01 2.92
CA LEU A 170 26.56 -9.68 3.91
C LEU A 170 25.40 -8.90 3.29
N LEU A 171 25.66 -7.99 2.35
CA LEU A 171 24.61 -7.28 1.62
C LEU A 171 23.80 -8.24 0.72
N ASP A 172 24.47 -9.17 0.04
CA ASP A 172 23.81 -10.22 -0.75
C ASP A 172 23.01 -11.18 0.14
N GLU A 173 23.54 -11.51 1.31
CA GLU A 173 22.83 -12.34 2.28
C GLU A 173 21.66 -11.57 2.90
N LEU A 174 21.74 -10.26 3.16
CA LEU A 174 20.58 -9.43 3.57
C LEU A 174 19.53 -9.32 2.47
N ALA A 175 19.96 -9.25 1.21
CA ALA A 175 19.07 -9.21 0.07
C ALA A 175 18.30 -10.53 -0.09
N ARG A 176 18.95 -11.68 0.20
CA ARG A 176 18.38 -13.03 0.10
C ARG A 176 17.67 -13.49 1.38
N SER A 177 18.14 -13.06 2.54
CA SER A 177 17.66 -13.52 3.84
C SER A 177 16.39 -12.80 4.25
N HIS A 178 15.63 -13.51 5.08
CA HIS A 178 14.30 -13.15 5.52
C HIS A 178 14.30 -12.71 6.99
N ASN A 179 15.48 -12.47 7.57
CA ASN A 179 15.65 -12.18 8.99
C ASN A 179 15.31 -10.72 9.32
N GLY A 180 14.61 -10.50 10.43
CA GLY A 180 14.31 -9.15 10.91
C GLY A 180 15.48 -8.55 11.69
N ILE A 181 16.13 -7.50 11.19
CA ILE A 181 17.20 -6.79 11.93
C ILE A 181 16.67 -5.45 12.45
N SER A 182 17.07 -5.07 13.66
CA SER A 182 16.72 -3.76 14.21
C SER A 182 17.36 -2.63 13.39
N ALA A 183 16.68 -1.50 13.26
CA ALA A 183 17.22 -0.34 12.55
C ALA A 183 18.56 0.13 13.17
N ALA A 184 18.70 -0.01 14.48
CA ALA A 184 19.92 0.35 15.19
C ALA A 184 21.11 -0.56 14.83
N ASN A 185 20.92 -1.89 14.81
CA ASN A 185 21.96 -2.84 14.39
C ASN A 185 22.28 -2.69 12.91
N MET A 186 21.27 -2.36 12.09
CA MET A 186 21.47 -2.09 10.68
C MET A 186 22.30 -0.83 10.43
N GLY A 187 22.06 0.25 11.18
CA GLY A 187 22.89 1.45 11.12
C GLY A 187 24.31 1.23 11.63
N LEU A 188 24.55 0.27 12.53
CA LEU A 188 25.91 -0.14 12.90
C LEU A 188 26.62 -0.88 11.75
N LEU A 189 25.92 -1.77 11.06
CA LEU A 189 26.46 -2.48 9.89
C LEU A 189 26.76 -1.50 8.75
N ALA A 190 25.83 -0.62 8.42
CA ALA A 190 26.01 0.37 7.35
C ALA A 190 27.21 1.29 7.62
N ARG A 191 27.35 1.79 8.87
CA ARG A 191 28.55 2.55 9.29
C ARG A 191 29.83 1.72 9.32
N CYS A 192 29.77 0.44 9.71
CA CYS A 192 30.96 -0.41 9.78
C CYS A 192 31.53 -0.66 8.39
N PHE A 193 30.67 -0.90 7.40
CA PHE A 193 31.08 -1.23 6.04
C PHE A 193 31.14 -0.05 5.08
N GLY A 194 30.63 1.13 5.45
CA GLY A 194 30.66 2.32 4.59
C GLY A 194 29.47 2.43 3.63
N TRP A 195 28.43 1.61 3.80
CA TRP A 195 27.29 1.58 2.87
C TRP A 195 26.44 2.85 2.84
N ASP A 196 26.56 3.69 3.87
CA ASP A 196 25.90 4.99 3.92
C ASP A 196 26.64 6.07 3.10
N ASP A 197 27.88 5.79 2.67
CA ASP A 197 28.65 6.72 1.84
C ASP A 197 28.28 6.54 0.36
N VAL A 198 27.84 7.64 -0.27
CA VAL A 198 27.42 7.68 -1.70
C VAL A 198 28.54 7.23 -2.66
N HIS A 199 29.79 7.19 -2.21
CA HIS A 199 30.96 6.83 -3.00
C HIS A 199 31.26 5.33 -3.08
N ASP A 200 30.60 4.49 -2.27
CA ASP A 200 30.88 3.06 -2.19
C ASP A 200 30.25 2.24 -3.34
N GLY A 201 29.51 2.89 -4.23
CA GLY A 201 28.91 2.26 -5.42
C GLY A 201 27.71 1.36 -5.13
N VAL A 202 27.28 1.27 -3.87
CA VAL A 202 26.04 0.59 -3.47
C VAL A 202 24.86 1.47 -3.85
N ASP A 203 23.88 0.89 -4.56
CA ASP A 203 22.65 1.58 -4.91
C ASP A 203 21.88 1.98 -3.63
N PRO A 204 21.69 3.30 -3.36
CA PRO A 204 21.05 3.77 -2.14
C PRO A 204 19.60 3.32 -2.03
N ASP A 205 18.88 3.18 -3.16
CA ASP A 205 17.49 2.75 -3.16
C ASP A 205 17.40 1.26 -2.82
N ARG A 206 18.31 0.44 -3.35
CA ARG A 206 18.42 -0.97 -3.00
C ARG A 206 18.72 -1.14 -1.52
N LEU A 207 19.67 -0.37 -0.97
CA LEU A 207 20.00 -0.43 0.45
C LEU A 207 18.80 -0.02 1.32
N ALA A 208 18.16 1.10 1.02
CA ALA A 208 16.96 1.56 1.74
C ALA A 208 15.85 0.51 1.74
N SER A 209 15.63 -0.19 0.62
CA SER A 209 14.64 -1.27 0.52
C SER A 209 14.99 -2.49 1.39
N ILE A 210 16.27 -2.83 1.51
CA ILE A 210 16.74 -3.93 2.36
C ILE A 210 16.56 -3.55 3.84
N GLN A 211 16.92 -2.32 4.21
CA GLN A 211 16.80 -1.81 5.57
C GLN A 211 15.33 -1.73 6.00
N SER A 212 14.45 -1.14 5.18
CA SER A 212 13.03 -0.99 5.51
C SER A 212 12.34 -2.34 5.67
N ARG A 213 12.62 -3.28 4.76
CA ARG A 213 12.13 -4.68 4.84
C ARG A 213 12.61 -5.39 6.10
N GLY A 214 13.91 -5.36 6.39
CA GLY A 214 14.48 -6.02 7.57
C GLY A 214 13.90 -5.45 8.86
N HIS A 215 13.77 -4.13 8.94
CA HIS A 215 13.23 -3.45 10.11
C HIS A 215 11.73 -3.67 10.29
N ARG A 216 10.93 -3.66 9.22
CA ARG A 216 9.49 -3.97 9.26
C ARG A 216 9.23 -5.35 9.86
N ARG A 217 10.01 -6.36 9.46
CA ARG A 217 9.93 -7.73 10.00
C ARG A 217 10.34 -7.79 11.46
N TRP A 218 11.46 -7.18 11.81
CA TRP A 218 11.90 -7.10 13.20
C TRP A 218 10.84 -6.47 14.10
N ALA A 219 10.21 -5.37 13.66
CA ALA A 219 9.15 -4.70 14.41
C ALA A 219 7.88 -5.56 14.55
N ALA A 220 7.56 -6.36 13.52
CA ALA A 220 6.46 -7.32 13.56
C ALA A 220 6.74 -8.50 14.51
N GLU A 221 7.96 -9.05 14.49
CA GLU A 221 8.40 -10.19 15.33
C GLU A 221 8.51 -9.80 16.81
N THR A 222 9.14 -8.66 17.09
CA THR A 222 9.29 -8.14 18.46
C THR A 222 7.97 -7.59 19.03
N GLY A 223 6.98 -7.34 18.19
CA GLY A 223 5.71 -6.75 18.59
C GLY A 223 5.81 -5.24 18.89
N ASN A 224 6.86 -4.57 18.41
CA ASN A 224 7.04 -3.12 18.59
C ASN A 224 6.10 -2.32 17.66
N ALA A 225 4.85 -2.20 18.09
CA ALA A 225 3.78 -1.55 17.33
C ALA A 225 4.03 -0.07 17.01
N ALA A 226 4.81 0.63 17.84
CA ALA A 226 5.08 2.05 17.66
C ALA A 226 5.97 2.27 16.43
N GLU A 227 7.10 1.56 16.38
CA GLU A 227 8.03 1.63 15.26
C GLU A 227 7.38 1.09 13.98
N LEU A 228 6.65 -0.04 14.06
CA LEU A 228 5.96 -0.55 12.88
C LEU A 228 4.95 0.47 12.32
N SER A 229 4.16 1.14 13.18
CA SER A 229 3.22 2.16 12.71
C SER A 229 3.92 3.36 12.07
N ALA A 230 5.02 3.82 12.65
CA ALA A 230 5.78 4.96 12.12
C ALA A 230 6.38 4.64 10.75
N LEU A 231 6.91 3.43 10.56
CA LEU A 231 7.48 2.98 9.29
C LEU A 231 6.42 2.90 8.19
N LEU A 232 5.27 2.27 8.47
CA LEU A 232 4.20 2.11 7.50
C LEU A 232 3.59 3.46 7.08
N GLU A 233 3.58 4.43 8.00
CA GLU A 233 3.14 5.80 7.71
C GLU A 233 4.16 6.56 6.86
N GLN A 234 5.47 6.42 7.16
CA GLN A 234 6.55 7.03 6.39
C GLN A 234 6.61 6.50 4.95
N GLU A 235 6.39 5.21 4.76
CA GLU A 235 6.33 4.58 3.43
C GLU A 235 5.02 4.90 2.67
N GLY A 236 4.03 5.48 3.34
CA GLY A 236 2.69 5.72 2.78
C GLY A 236 1.90 4.43 2.48
N SER A 237 2.38 3.27 2.95
CA SER A 237 1.79 1.96 2.68
C SER A 237 0.51 1.73 3.51
N LEU A 238 0.49 2.18 4.77
CA LEU A 238 -0.68 2.06 5.63
C LEU A 238 -0.70 3.12 6.74
N ARG A 239 -1.77 3.90 6.80
CA ARG A 239 -2.01 4.86 7.88
C ARG A 239 -2.91 4.26 8.96
N LEU A 240 -2.32 3.48 9.86
CA LEU A 240 -3.00 2.94 11.03
C LEU A 240 -2.39 3.49 12.31
N GLY A 241 -3.24 3.93 13.25
CA GLY A 241 -2.77 4.39 14.54
C GLY A 241 -2.08 3.28 15.34
N LYS A 242 -1.08 3.65 16.16
CA LYS A 242 -0.30 2.75 17.04
C LYS A 242 -1.16 1.77 17.84
N ILE A 243 -2.30 2.21 18.36
CA ILE A 243 -3.22 1.36 19.15
C ILE A 243 -3.79 0.23 18.28
N THR A 244 -4.21 0.54 17.05
CA THR A 244 -4.76 -0.44 16.12
C THR A 244 -3.70 -1.43 15.67
N VAL A 245 -2.49 -0.96 15.34
CA VAL A 245 -1.36 -1.83 15.01
C VAL A 245 -1.03 -2.77 16.18
N SER A 246 -0.95 -2.23 17.40
CA SER A 246 -0.67 -3.05 18.60
C SER A 246 -1.72 -4.14 18.85
N ARG A 247 -2.99 -3.85 18.54
CA ARG A 247 -4.10 -4.79 18.65
C ARG A 247 -3.99 -5.88 17.59
N CYS A 248 -3.71 -5.51 16.35
CA CYS A 248 -3.55 -6.44 15.23
C CYS A 248 -2.34 -7.36 15.44
N LEU A 249 -1.19 -6.82 15.83
CA LEU A 249 0.00 -7.61 16.20
C LEU A 249 -0.31 -8.58 17.34
N ARG A 250 -1.02 -8.13 18.38
CA ARG A 250 -1.47 -9.01 19.48
C ARG A 250 -2.40 -10.12 19.01
N TYR A 251 -3.22 -9.87 17.99
CA TYR A 251 -4.01 -10.93 17.39
C TYR A 251 -3.11 -11.92 16.68
N LEU A 252 -2.21 -11.47 15.81
CA LEU A 252 -1.36 -12.31 14.95
C LEU A 252 -0.22 -13.05 15.68
N SER A 253 0.24 -12.56 16.82
CA SER A 253 1.34 -13.18 17.58
C SER A 253 0.90 -14.24 18.59
N GLN A 254 -0.40 -14.45 18.77
CA GLN A 254 -0.94 -15.42 19.74
C GLN A 254 -1.08 -16.81 19.13
N PRO A 255 -0.93 -17.90 19.92
CA PRO A 255 -1.21 -19.24 19.41
C PRO A 255 -2.66 -19.34 18.94
N TRP A 256 -2.88 -20.07 17.85
CA TRP A 256 -4.19 -20.14 17.23
C TRP A 256 -5.23 -20.81 18.14
N HIS A 257 -6.33 -20.11 18.38
CA HIS A 257 -7.48 -20.63 19.11
C HIS A 257 -8.79 -20.22 18.41
N PRO A 258 -9.57 -21.18 17.86
CA PRO A 258 -10.68 -20.88 16.97
C PRO A 258 -11.76 -20.02 17.63
N ARG A 259 -12.10 -20.30 18.89
CA ARG A 259 -13.12 -19.56 19.64
C ARG A 259 -12.72 -18.11 19.91
N ARG A 260 -11.45 -17.89 20.28
CA ARG A 260 -10.91 -16.57 20.57
C ARG A 260 -10.82 -15.72 19.30
N SER A 261 -10.32 -16.30 18.21
CA SER A 261 -10.21 -15.61 16.92
C SER A 261 -11.59 -15.29 16.33
N LEU A 262 -12.58 -16.17 16.48
CA LEU A 262 -13.97 -15.89 16.10
C LEU A 262 -14.60 -14.76 16.92
N TRP A 263 -14.28 -14.66 18.20
CA TRP A 263 -14.73 -13.55 19.05
C TRP A 263 -14.06 -12.22 18.67
N GLN A 264 -12.76 -12.24 18.39
CA GLN A 264 -12.01 -11.06 17.94
C GLN A 264 -12.50 -10.53 16.58
N ALA A 265 -12.92 -11.42 15.69
CA ALA A 265 -13.42 -11.10 14.35
C ALA A 265 -14.89 -10.63 14.31
N GLN A 266 -15.58 -10.46 15.45
CA GLN A 266 -16.97 -10.01 15.47
C GLN A 266 -17.16 -8.65 14.78
N LEU A 267 -16.23 -7.71 14.97
CA LEU A 267 -16.26 -6.41 14.31
C LEU A 267 -15.69 -6.51 12.87
N PRO A 268 -16.43 -6.06 11.84
CA PRO A 268 -15.94 -6.05 10.46
C PRO A 268 -14.66 -5.25 10.27
N GLU A 269 -14.49 -4.15 11.01
CA GLU A 269 -13.31 -3.28 10.95
C GLU A 269 -12.04 -4.03 11.30
N HIS A 270 -12.05 -4.85 12.35
CA HIS A 270 -10.89 -5.65 12.75
C HIS A 270 -10.42 -6.60 11.65
N ILE A 271 -11.34 -7.14 10.84
CA ILE A 271 -10.98 -8.03 9.73
C ILE A 271 -10.22 -7.22 8.66
N ASN A 272 -10.70 -6.02 8.35
CA ASN A 272 -10.07 -5.14 7.37
C ASN A 272 -8.72 -4.64 7.88
N GLU A 273 -8.62 -4.20 9.14
CA GLU A 273 -7.39 -3.70 9.76
C GLU A 273 -6.30 -4.78 9.82
N VAL A 274 -6.64 -6.00 10.26
CA VAL A 274 -5.67 -7.11 10.33
C VAL A 274 -5.18 -7.49 8.93
N ASN A 275 -6.08 -7.58 7.95
CA ASN A 275 -5.67 -7.91 6.58
C ASN A 275 -4.90 -6.77 5.91
N ALA A 276 -5.24 -5.52 6.16
CA ALA A 276 -4.47 -4.37 5.68
C ALA A 276 -3.06 -4.34 6.28
N LEU A 277 -2.92 -4.69 7.57
CA LEU A 277 -1.61 -4.85 8.19
C LEU A 277 -0.83 -6.02 7.58
N LEU A 278 -1.48 -7.17 7.36
CA LEU A 278 -0.85 -8.31 6.68
C LEU A 278 -0.41 -7.95 5.25
N ASP A 279 -1.23 -7.21 4.49
CA ASP A 279 -0.90 -6.74 3.14
C ASP A 279 0.28 -5.76 3.15
N ALA A 280 0.33 -4.87 4.14
CA ALA A 280 1.43 -3.93 4.32
C ALA A 280 2.74 -4.62 4.71
N ILE A 281 2.67 -5.69 5.52
CA ILE A 281 3.83 -6.51 5.90
C ILE A 281 4.30 -7.37 4.72
N GLU A 282 3.39 -7.96 3.95
CA GLU A 282 3.73 -8.79 2.79
C GLU A 282 4.17 -7.96 1.57
N ALA A 283 4.00 -6.63 1.61
CA ALA A 283 4.33 -5.69 0.53
C ALA A 283 3.84 -6.18 -0.85
N GLY A 284 2.59 -6.65 -0.91
CA GLY A 284 2.00 -7.20 -2.13
C GLY A 284 2.50 -8.59 -2.52
N GLY A 285 2.92 -9.42 -1.56
CA GLY A 285 3.36 -10.81 -1.76
C GLY A 285 4.83 -10.97 -2.10
N ARG A 286 5.62 -9.88 -2.03
CA ARG A 286 7.07 -9.91 -2.19
C ARG A 286 7.78 -10.36 -0.93
N GLU A 287 7.15 -10.16 0.22
CA GLU A 287 7.68 -10.49 1.52
C GLU A 287 6.84 -11.59 2.19
N GLN A 288 7.52 -12.59 2.75
CA GLN A 288 6.90 -13.60 3.60
C GLN A 288 6.60 -13.06 5.00
N VAL A 289 5.48 -13.46 5.58
CA VAL A 289 5.08 -13.14 6.95
C VAL A 289 6.07 -13.77 7.95
N PRO A 290 6.32 -13.16 9.14
CA PRO A 290 7.23 -13.74 10.13
C PRO A 290 6.97 -15.21 10.45
N GLU A 291 8.02 -16.03 10.49
CA GLU A 291 7.93 -17.47 10.77
C GLU A 291 7.46 -17.76 12.21
N ALA A 292 7.65 -16.81 13.12
CA ALA A 292 7.21 -16.92 14.51
C ALA A 292 5.66 -16.96 14.65
N TRP A 293 4.93 -16.51 13.64
CA TRP A 293 3.47 -16.45 13.68
C TRP A 293 2.84 -17.77 13.22
N ASP A 294 1.75 -18.16 13.86
CA ASP A 294 1.06 -19.41 13.52
C ASP A 294 0.42 -19.32 12.11
N PRO A 295 0.80 -20.20 11.16
CA PRO A 295 0.24 -20.17 9.81
C PRO A 295 -1.29 -20.35 9.79
N GLN A 296 -1.85 -21.10 10.74
CA GLN A 296 -3.30 -21.30 10.82
C GLN A 296 -4.04 -20.01 11.16
N GLN A 297 -3.42 -19.15 11.96
CA GLN A 297 -4.00 -17.87 12.34
C GLN A 297 -4.02 -16.89 11.18
N ILE A 298 -2.93 -16.81 10.42
CA ILE A 298 -2.84 -15.98 9.22
C ILE A 298 -3.89 -16.45 8.20
N LEU A 299 -3.97 -17.78 7.96
CA LEU A 299 -4.97 -18.37 7.07
C LEU A 299 -6.40 -18.06 7.52
N PHE A 300 -6.69 -18.09 8.83
CA PHE A 300 -8.00 -17.72 9.35
C PHE A 300 -8.37 -16.28 8.95
N TRP A 301 -7.53 -15.29 9.25
CA TRP A 301 -7.82 -13.88 8.95
C TRP A 301 -7.89 -13.60 7.44
N ARG A 302 -6.99 -14.19 6.65
CA ARG A 302 -7.00 -14.14 5.18
C ARG A 302 -8.29 -14.72 4.60
N SER A 303 -8.73 -15.85 5.14
CA SER A 303 -9.94 -16.54 4.70
C SER A 303 -11.24 -15.79 5.02
N LEU A 304 -11.20 -14.83 5.96
CA LEU A 304 -12.33 -13.95 6.28
C LEU A 304 -12.43 -12.76 5.30
N ALA A 305 -11.28 -12.24 4.85
CA ALA A 305 -11.20 -11.19 3.84
C ALA A 305 -11.53 -11.70 2.43
N ASP A 306 -11.26 -12.98 2.13
CA ASP A 306 -11.63 -13.55 0.85
C ASP A 306 -13.17 -13.69 0.72
N ILE A 307 -13.76 -12.75 -0.01
CA ILE A 307 -15.20 -12.74 -0.26
C ILE A 307 -15.59 -13.76 -1.35
N SER A 308 -14.62 -14.34 -2.10
CA SER A 308 -14.90 -15.04 -3.36
C SER A 308 -15.47 -16.44 -3.15
N ARG A 309 -15.08 -17.09 -2.05
CA ARG A 309 -15.51 -18.45 -1.73
C ARG A 309 -16.32 -18.49 -0.43
N PRO A 310 -17.34 -19.36 -0.35
CA PRO A 310 -18.04 -19.61 0.89
C PRO A 310 -17.10 -20.38 1.83
N ASN A 311 -16.77 -19.77 2.95
CA ASN A 311 -15.82 -20.32 3.92
C ASN A 311 -16.55 -20.69 5.22
N ARG A 312 -16.20 -21.85 5.81
CA ARG A 312 -16.78 -22.35 7.06
C ARG A 312 -16.67 -21.33 8.20
N TRP A 313 -15.54 -20.62 8.29
CA TRP A 313 -15.33 -19.59 9.31
C TRP A 313 -16.25 -18.40 9.14
N ARG A 314 -16.55 -17.99 7.91
CA ARG A 314 -17.49 -16.89 7.62
C ARG A 314 -18.92 -17.28 7.99
N TRP A 315 -19.31 -18.53 7.76
CA TRP A 315 -20.60 -19.06 8.21
C TRP A 315 -20.73 -18.99 9.73
N GLN A 316 -19.75 -19.53 10.46
CA GLN A 316 -19.76 -19.48 11.92
C GLN A 316 -19.76 -18.05 12.46
N LEU A 317 -18.97 -17.16 11.86
CA LEU A 317 -18.88 -15.77 12.27
C LEU A 317 -20.21 -15.02 12.08
N ASN A 318 -20.84 -15.13 10.91
CA ASN A 318 -22.10 -14.42 10.65
C ASN A 318 -23.28 -15.07 11.38
N ALA A 319 -23.27 -16.39 11.60
CA ALA A 319 -24.23 -17.04 12.49
C ALA A 319 -24.12 -16.50 13.92
N LEU A 320 -22.89 -16.37 14.44
CA LEU A 320 -22.65 -15.81 15.77
C LEU A 320 -23.11 -14.34 15.87
N ARG A 321 -22.85 -13.52 14.84
CA ARG A 321 -23.36 -12.13 14.76
C ARG A 321 -24.89 -12.09 14.77
N GLY A 322 -25.53 -12.96 13.99
CA GLY A 322 -26.99 -13.07 13.95
C GLY A 322 -27.57 -13.44 15.30
N VAL A 323 -26.97 -14.41 16.00
CA VAL A 323 -27.38 -14.80 17.35
C VAL A 323 -27.16 -13.65 18.35
N LEU A 324 -26.02 -12.97 18.30
CA LEU A 324 -25.73 -11.84 19.20
C LEU A 324 -26.74 -10.71 19.01
N LEU A 325 -27.02 -10.33 17.75
CA LEU A 325 -28.06 -9.34 17.42
C LEU A 325 -29.45 -9.81 17.86
N GLY A 326 -29.76 -11.10 17.70
CA GLY A 326 -31.01 -11.68 18.16
C GLY A 326 -31.17 -11.60 19.68
N VAL A 327 -30.11 -11.87 20.45
CA VAL A 327 -30.09 -11.72 21.91
C VAL A 327 -30.23 -10.26 22.32
N CYS A 328 -29.50 -9.34 21.69
CA CYS A 328 -29.63 -7.90 21.94
C CYS A 328 -31.07 -7.42 21.67
N SER A 329 -31.69 -7.89 20.59
CA SER A 329 -33.08 -7.55 20.30
C SER A 329 -34.04 -8.15 21.32
N LEU A 330 -33.82 -9.39 21.77
CA LEU A 330 -34.64 -10.00 22.82
C LEU A 330 -34.58 -9.19 24.12
N LEU A 331 -33.37 -8.77 24.53
CA LEU A 331 -33.17 -7.93 25.72
C LEU A 331 -33.86 -6.57 25.56
N PHE A 332 -33.81 -5.98 24.38
CA PHE A 332 -34.50 -4.72 24.07
C PHE A 332 -36.02 -4.87 24.21
N PHE A 333 -36.63 -5.88 23.60
CA PHE A 333 -38.06 -6.14 23.73
C PHE A 333 -38.47 -6.54 25.16
N ALA A 334 -37.65 -7.30 25.87
CA ALA A 334 -37.88 -7.62 27.28
C ALA A 334 -37.82 -6.37 28.17
N GLY A 335 -36.91 -5.44 27.88
CA GLY A 335 -36.82 -4.15 28.56
C GLY A 335 -38.08 -3.30 28.35
N ILE A 336 -38.55 -3.17 27.10
CA ILE A 336 -39.79 -2.44 26.78
C ILE A 336 -40.99 -3.12 27.45
N ALA A 337 -41.10 -4.45 27.37
CA ALA A 337 -42.17 -5.19 28.03
C ALA A 337 -42.16 -4.96 29.56
N GLY A 338 -40.97 -4.93 30.18
CA GLY A 338 -40.81 -4.62 31.60
C GLY A 338 -41.30 -3.21 31.96
N VAL A 339 -40.98 -2.20 31.17
CA VAL A 339 -41.48 -0.83 31.37
C VAL A 339 -43.00 -0.77 31.23
N SER A 340 -43.59 -1.44 30.22
CA SER A 340 -45.04 -1.52 30.04
C SER A 340 -45.74 -2.22 31.22
N LEU A 341 -45.12 -3.25 31.82
CA LEU A 341 -45.63 -3.90 33.03
C LEU A 341 -45.64 -2.95 34.24
N VAL A 342 -44.58 -2.16 34.43
CA VAL A 342 -44.51 -1.16 35.50
C VAL A 342 -45.58 -0.08 35.34
N GLN A 343 -45.94 0.26 34.10
CA GLN A 343 -47.02 1.19 33.79
C GLN A 343 -48.44 0.58 33.89
N GLY A 344 -48.56 -0.69 34.30
CA GLY A 344 -49.85 -1.38 34.41
C GLY A 344 -50.46 -1.81 33.07
N LYS A 345 -49.74 -1.67 31.96
CA LYS A 345 -50.20 -2.01 30.61
C LYS A 345 -49.85 -3.45 30.25
N THR A 346 -50.52 -4.40 30.89
CA THR A 346 -50.26 -5.84 30.73
C THR A 346 -50.47 -6.35 29.29
N GLY A 347 -51.42 -5.78 28.55
CA GLY A 347 -51.67 -6.11 27.15
C GLY A 347 -50.52 -5.74 26.22
N GLU A 348 -49.98 -4.52 26.33
CA GLU A 348 -48.84 -4.05 25.53
C GLU A 348 -47.57 -4.88 25.85
N ALA A 349 -47.34 -5.18 27.13
CA ALA A 349 -46.20 -5.99 27.55
C ALA A 349 -46.19 -7.40 26.94
N ALA A 350 -47.37 -8.04 26.87
CA ALA A 350 -47.51 -9.36 26.26
C ALA A 350 -47.20 -9.33 24.75
N ILE A 351 -47.64 -8.27 24.05
CA ILE A 351 -47.35 -8.08 22.62
C ILE A 351 -45.83 -7.96 22.39
N PHE A 352 -45.13 -7.12 23.16
CA PHE A 352 -43.68 -6.95 23.02
C PHE A 352 -42.90 -8.23 23.32
N ALA A 353 -43.30 -8.99 24.34
CA ALA A 353 -42.68 -10.27 24.67
C ALA A 353 -42.89 -11.32 23.56
N GLN A 354 -44.09 -11.36 22.97
CA GLN A 354 -44.41 -12.26 21.86
C GLN A 354 -43.69 -11.90 20.56
N LEU A 355 -43.40 -10.62 20.32
CA LEU A 355 -42.68 -10.16 19.13
C LEU A 355 -41.15 -10.31 19.24
N GLY A 356 -40.59 -10.25 20.45
CA GLY A 356 -39.14 -10.30 20.66
C GLY A 356 -38.50 -11.63 20.23
N VAL A 357 -39.14 -12.77 20.55
CA VAL A 357 -38.66 -14.11 20.19
C VAL A 357 -38.58 -14.35 18.67
N PRO A 358 -39.67 -14.15 17.89
CA PRO A 358 -39.62 -14.37 16.44
C PRO A 358 -38.67 -13.38 15.75
N PHE A 359 -38.59 -12.14 16.22
CA PHE A 359 -37.66 -11.16 15.65
C PHE A 359 -36.20 -11.54 15.93
N GLY A 360 -35.88 -12.02 17.13
CA GLY A 360 -34.54 -12.53 17.45
C GLY A 360 -34.16 -13.76 16.62
N LEU A 361 -35.10 -14.69 16.41
CA LEU A 361 -34.90 -15.87 15.56
C LEU A 361 -34.69 -15.47 14.09
N LEU A 362 -35.46 -14.50 13.59
CA LEU A 362 -35.32 -13.95 12.26
C LEU A 362 -33.92 -13.35 12.05
N LEU A 363 -33.40 -12.56 13.00
CA LEU A 363 -32.04 -12.00 12.91
C LEU A 363 -30.96 -13.09 12.91
N ALA A 364 -31.12 -14.14 13.71
CA ALA A 364 -30.21 -15.29 13.72
C ALA A 364 -30.24 -16.02 12.36
N ALA A 365 -31.42 -16.23 11.79
CA ALA A 365 -31.59 -16.84 10.47
C ALA A 365 -30.98 -15.96 9.36
N ILE A 366 -31.20 -14.64 9.39
CA ILE A 366 -30.60 -13.68 8.45
C ILE A 366 -29.07 -13.75 8.54
N GLY A 367 -28.49 -13.76 9.75
CA GLY A 367 -27.04 -13.86 9.94
C GLY A 367 -26.44 -15.13 9.30
N ALA A 368 -27.08 -16.28 9.47
CA ALA A 368 -26.64 -17.52 8.85
C ALA A 368 -26.81 -17.51 7.32
N LEU A 369 -27.95 -17.01 6.82
CA LEU A 369 -28.30 -16.99 5.40
C LEU A 369 -27.54 -15.89 4.62
N TRP A 370 -26.98 -14.90 5.30
CA TRP A 370 -26.27 -13.80 4.66
C TRP A 370 -25.04 -14.25 3.88
N VAL A 371 -24.31 -15.27 4.35
CA VAL A 371 -23.10 -15.79 3.68
C VAL A 371 -23.43 -16.41 2.32
N PRO A 372 -24.35 -17.38 2.20
CA PRO A 372 -24.71 -17.94 0.90
C PRO A 372 -25.42 -16.91 0.02
N VAL A 373 -26.25 -16.02 0.58
CA VAL A 373 -26.92 -14.95 -0.19
C VAL A 373 -25.90 -13.99 -0.78
N ARG A 374 -24.94 -13.50 0.01
CA ARG A 374 -23.88 -12.60 -0.47
C ARG A 374 -22.97 -13.28 -1.48
N TRP A 375 -22.63 -14.55 -1.28
CA TRP A 375 -21.88 -15.32 -2.27
C TRP A 375 -22.67 -15.48 -3.57
N ALA A 376 -23.95 -15.87 -3.50
CA ALA A 376 -24.83 -15.99 -4.66
C ALA A 376 -24.97 -14.65 -5.39
N LEU A 377 -25.25 -13.55 -4.68
CA LEU A 377 -25.28 -12.20 -5.24
C LEU A 377 -23.97 -11.81 -5.92
N ARG A 378 -22.83 -12.20 -5.35
CA ARG A 378 -21.53 -11.96 -5.97
C ARG A 378 -21.36 -12.79 -7.25
N GLN A 379 -21.76 -14.07 -7.25
CA GLN A 379 -21.72 -14.89 -8.45
C GLN A 379 -22.67 -14.40 -9.54
N LEU A 380 -23.83 -13.87 -9.16
CA LEU A 380 -24.78 -13.25 -10.08
C LEU A 380 -24.25 -11.94 -10.70
N THR A 381 -23.21 -11.34 -10.11
CA THR A 381 -22.64 -10.05 -10.52
C THR A 381 -21.21 -10.13 -11.09
N LEU A 382 -20.53 -11.28 -10.97
CA LEU A 382 -19.18 -11.52 -11.54
C LEU A 382 -19.22 -12.17 -12.93
N ASP A 383 -18.12 -12.02 -13.67
CA ASP A 383 -17.86 -12.79 -14.89
C ASP A 383 -17.43 -14.20 -14.52
N LEU A 384 -18.37 -15.15 -14.53
CA LEU A 384 -18.00 -16.55 -14.53
C LEU A 384 -17.36 -16.90 -15.89
N PRO A 385 -16.29 -17.73 -15.90
CA PRO A 385 -15.75 -18.28 -17.15
C PRO A 385 -16.87 -18.96 -17.95
N PRO A 386 -16.72 -19.09 -19.29
CA PRO A 386 -17.73 -19.67 -20.19
C PRO A 386 -17.98 -21.14 -19.84
N SER A 387 -18.76 -21.33 -18.80
CA SER A 387 -19.20 -22.60 -18.25
C SER A 387 -20.71 -22.63 -18.31
N ARG A 388 -21.28 -23.83 -18.42
CA ARG A 388 -22.74 -24.04 -18.50
C ARG A 388 -23.51 -23.35 -17.34
N TRP A 389 -22.85 -23.15 -16.20
CA TRP A 389 -23.40 -22.50 -15.02
C TRP A 389 -23.47 -20.97 -15.13
N GLY A 390 -22.60 -20.33 -15.92
CA GLY A 390 -22.59 -18.87 -16.09
C GLY A 390 -23.81 -18.32 -16.84
N TRP A 391 -24.41 -19.12 -17.73
CA TRP A 391 -25.68 -18.78 -18.39
C TRP A 391 -26.89 -18.99 -17.46
N LEU A 392 -26.90 -20.07 -16.67
CA LEU A 392 -27.94 -20.31 -15.66
C LEU A 392 -27.99 -19.18 -14.62
N LEU A 393 -26.84 -18.66 -14.19
CA LEU A 393 -26.73 -17.50 -13.31
C LEU A 393 -27.11 -16.17 -13.99
N ALA A 394 -27.41 -16.14 -15.29
CA ALA A 394 -27.88 -14.97 -16.03
C ALA A 394 -29.40 -14.86 -16.14
N LEU A 395 -30.12 -15.94 -15.87
CA LEU A 395 -31.57 -16.04 -16.00
C LEU A 395 -32.40 -15.52 -14.81
N PRO A 396 -31.91 -15.39 -13.56
CA PRO A 396 -32.75 -14.99 -12.44
C PRO A 396 -33.42 -13.62 -12.62
N ALA A 397 -32.71 -12.62 -13.15
CA ALA A 397 -33.27 -11.29 -13.38
C ALA A 397 -34.43 -11.27 -14.39
N PRO A 398 -34.31 -11.85 -15.61
CA PRO A 398 -35.44 -11.91 -16.53
C PRO A 398 -36.56 -12.85 -16.03
N LEU A 399 -36.25 -13.94 -15.33
CA LEU A 399 -37.27 -14.80 -14.71
C LEU A 399 -38.08 -14.06 -13.63
N MET A 400 -37.42 -13.24 -12.79
CA MET A 400 -38.12 -12.40 -11.82
C MET A 400 -38.96 -11.31 -12.50
N ALA A 401 -38.50 -10.75 -13.63
CA ALA A 401 -39.29 -9.79 -14.41
C ALA A 401 -40.54 -10.44 -15.04
N ILE A 402 -40.39 -11.65 -15.60
CA ILE A 402 -41.51 -12.43 -16.15
C ILE A 402 -42.47 -12.85 -15.02
N GLY A 403 -41.94 -13.30 -13.88
CA GLY A 403 -42.74 -13.62 -12.70
C GLY A 403 -43.52 -12.42 -12.20
N SER A 404 -42.87 -11.25 -12.13
CA SER A 404 -43.53 -9.98 -11.80
C SER A 404 -44.67 -9.67 -12.76
N LEU A 405 -44.46 -9.81 -14.08
CA LEU A 405 -45.49 -9.61 -15.09
C LEU A 405 -46.71 -10.53 -14.88
N VAL A 406 -46.48 -11.81 -14.60
CA VAL A 406 -47.54 -12.78 -14.33
C VAL A 406 -48.29 -12.46 -13.03
N LEU A 407 -47.59 -12.03 -11.98
CA LEU A 407 -48.24 -11.67 -10.72
C LEU A 407 -49.08 -10.38 -10.85
N VAL A 408 -48.56 -9.36 -11.54
CA VAL A 408 -49.24 -8.07 -11.69
C VAL A 408 -50.43 -8.17 -12.65
N HIS A 409 -50.26 -8.76 -13.83
CA HIS A 409 -51.27 -8.78 -14.89
C HIS A 409 -52.06 -10.09 -14.97
N GLY A 410 -51.46 -11.21 -14.58
CA GLY A 410 -52.11 -12.54 -14.65
C GLY A 410 -52.92 -12.89 -13.40
N LEU A 411 -52.40 -12.59 -12.21
CA LEU A 411 -53.01 -13.01 -10.94
C LEU A 411 -53.57 -11.83 -10.11
N GLY A 412 -53.30 -10.57 -10.51
CA GLY A 412 -53.78 -9.38 -9.80
C GLY A 412 -53.05 -9.06 -8.48
N HIS A 413 -52.02 -9.82 -8.12
CA HIS A 413 -51.18 -9.60 -6.93
C HIS A 413 -50.14 -8.48 -7.18
N ARG A 414 -50.63 -7.22 -7.26
CA ARG A 414 -49.81 -6.06 -7.60
C ARG A 414 -48.64 -5.84 -6.64
N ILE A 415 -48.86 -5.98 -5.33
CA ILE A 415 -47.84 -5.73 -4.30
C ILE A 415 -46.70 -6.74 -4.41
N GLU A 416 -47.03 -8.03 -4.51
CA GLU A 416 -46.05 -9.12 -4.64
C GLU A 416 -45.25 -9.00 -5.95
N GLY A 417 -45.92 -8.67 -7.05
CA GLY A 417 -45.26 -8.41 -8.32
C GLY A 417 -44.32 -7.19 -8.29
N THR A 418 -44.70 -6.11 -7.61
CA THR A 418 -43.79 -4.97 -7.41
C THR A 418 -42.58 -5.32 -6.54
N LEU A 419 -42.76 -6.10 -5.47
CA LEU A 419 -41.64 -6.55 -4.62
C LEU A 419 -40.57 -7.32 -5.40
N LEU A 420 -40.96 -8.13 -6.39
CA LEU A 420 -40.02 -8.81 -7.28
C LEU A 420 -39.19 -7.83 -8.12
N ILE A 421 -39.77 -6.72 -8.57
CA ILE A 421 -39.05 -5.67 -9.32
C ILE A 421 -38.04 -4.97 -8.41
N PHE A 422 -38.42 -4.70 -7.16
CA PHE A 422 -37.52 -4.10 -6.18
C PHE A 422 -36.26 -4.95 -5.93
N MET A 423 -36.37 -6.28 -6.09
CA MET A 423 -35.23 -7.20 -5.98
C MET A 423 -34.46 -7.36 -7.31
N ALA A 424 -35.17 -7.43 -8.44
CA ALA A 424 -34.59 -7.72 -9.74
C ALA A 424 -33.88 -6.52 -10.39
N LEU A 425 -34.40 -5.30 -10.20
CA LEU A 425 -33.86 -4.10 -10.84
C LEU A 425 -32.47 -3.69 -10.30
N PRO A 426 -32.20 -3.70 -8.99
CA PRO A 426 -30.85 -3.47 -8.48
C PRO A 426 -29.85 -4.54 -8.94
N LEU A 427 -30.31 -5.80 -9.08
CA LEU A 427 -29.46 -6.89 -9.56
C LEU A 427 -29.08 -6.69 -11.03
N ALA A 428 -30.02 -6.30 -11.89
CA ALA A 428 -29.78 -6.03 -13.30
C ALA A 428 -28.85 -4.81 -13.50
N THR A 429 -29.09 -3.73 -12.75
CA THR A 429 -28.27 -2.51 -12.82
C THR A 429 -26.84 -2.76 -12.35
N THR A 430 -26.64 -3.39 -11.19
CA THR A 430 -25.30 -3.68 -10.63
C THR A 430 -24.48 -4.58 -11.55
N ARG A 431 -25.15 -5.51 -12.24
CA ARG A 431 -24.53 -6.41 -13.20
C ARG A 431 -24.13 -5.70 -14.50
N LEU A 432 -24.99 -4.83 -15.03
CA LEU A 432 -24.66 -4.00 -16.19
C LEU A 432 -23.50 -3.06 -15.87
N TRP A 433 -23.52 -2.42 -14.70
CA TRP A 433 -22.48 -1.50 -14.26
C TRP A 433 -21.10 -2.15 -14.16
N ARG A 434 -21.02 -3.34 -13.54
CA ARG A 434 -19.76 -4.09 -13.45
C ARG A 434 -19.22 -4.53 -14.81
N ARG A 435 -20.08 -4.74 -15.82
CA ARG A 435 -19.70 -5.23 -17.15
C ARG A 435 -19.32 -4.13 -18.14
N VAL A 436 -20.08 -3.04 -18.16
CA VAL A 436 -19.81 -1.90 -19.05
C VAL A 436 -18.71 -1.00 -18.46
N GLY A 437 -18.40 -1.17 -17.17
CA GLY A 437 -17.38 -0.40 -16.46
C GLY A 437 -17.79 1.05 -16.25
N SER A 438 -16.84 1.86 -15.78
CA SER A 438 -16.96 3.31 -15.51
C SER A 438 -17.36 4.18 -16.72
N ARG A 439 -17.55 3.61 -17.91
CA ARG A 439 -17.99 4.33 -19.12
C ARG A 439 -19.41 4.88 -18.98
N ILE A 440 -20.26 4.27 -18.15
CA ILE A 440 -21.58 4.83 -17.80
C ILE A 440 -21.45 5.51 -16.44
N ARG A 441 -21.35 6.84 -16.43
CA ARG A 441 -21.50 7.65 -15.21
C ARG A 441 -22.96 7.61 -14.79
N PHE A 442 -23.28 6.76 -13.81
CA PHE A 442 -24.60 6.74 -13.16
C PHE A 442 -24.77 8.01 -12.31
N GLY A 443 -25.27 9.07 -12.93
CA GLY A 443 -25.64 10.31 -12.23
C GLY A 443 -26.97 10.19 -11.49
N ILE A 444 -27.30 11.22 -10.71
CA ILE A 444 -28.55 11.32 -9.93
C ILE A 444 -29.80 11.04 -10.79
N ARG A 445 -29.79 11.45 -12.06
CA ARG A 445 -30.89 11.20 -13.02
C ARG A 445 -31.17 9.70 -13.22
N HIS A 446 -30.14 8.87 -13.22
CA HIS A 446 -30.27 7.43 -13.36
C HIS A 446 -30.87 6.78 -12.11
N ALA A 447 -30.49 7.28 -10.92
CA ALA A 447 -31.07 6.85 -9.65
C ALA A 447 -32.56 7.24 -9.55
N VAL A 448 -32.90 8.47 -9.93
CA VAL A 448 -34.29 8.94 -9.99
C VAL A 448 -35.11 8.09 -10.97
N PHE A 449 -34.55 7.78 -12.15
CA PHE A 449 -35.21 6.92 -13.13
C PHE A 449 -35.42 5.49 -12.61
N MET A 450 -34.46 4.95 -11.85
CA MET A 450 -34.58 3.64 -11.20
C MET A 450 -35.69 3.64 -10.14
N VAL A 451 -35.79 4.69 -9.32
CA VAL A 451 -36.86 4.85 -8.31
C VAL A 451 -38.22 4.98 -9.00
N LEU A 452 -38.32 5.75 -10.08
CA LEU A 452 -39.55 5.89 -10.85
C LEU A 452 -39.96 4.54 -11.49
N ALA A 453 -39.00 3.77 -12.00
CA ALA A 453 -39.22 2.44 -12.53
C ALA A 453 -39.59 1.41 -11.45
N MET A 454 -39.23 1.64 -10.18
CA MET A 454 -39.71 0.84 -9.05
C MET A 454 -41.16 1.15 -8.67
N LEU A 455 -41.63 2.39 -8.90
CA LEU A 455 -43.01 2.79 -8.63
C LEU A 455 -44.00 2.33 -9.71
N ILE A 456 -43.51 2.12 -10.94
CA ILE A 456 -44.32 1.70 -12.08
C ILE A 456 -43.86 0.31 -12.52
N ALA A 457 -44.63 -0.73 -12.18
CA ALA A 457 -44.24 -2.12 -12.41
C ALA A 457 -43.87 -2.42 -13.87
N GLU A 458 -44.64 -1.87 -14.82
CA GLU A 458 -44.42 -2.05 -16.26
C GLU A 458 -43.10 -1.42 -16.71
N ALA A 459 -42.77 -0.23 -16.22
CA ALA A 459 -41.51 0.45 -16.51
C ALA A 459 -40.32 -0.32 -15.91
N GLY A 460 -40.47 -0.86 -14.70
CA GLY A 460 -39.47 -1.71 -14.05
C GLY A 460 -39.16 -2.98 -14.86
N ILE A 461 -40.18 -3.68 -15.35
CA ILE A 461 -40.03 -4.89 -16.18
C ILE A 461 -39.28 -4.57 -17.47
N VAL A 462 -39.71 -3.52 -18.19
CA VAL A 462 -39.06 -3.09 -19.44
C VAL A 462 -37.59 -2.72 -19.19
N LEU A 463 -37.31 -2.00 -18.12
CA LEU A 463 -35.95 -1.59 -17.77
C LEU A 463 -35.04 -2.77 -17.43
N ILE A 464 -35.52 -3.77 -16.68
CA ILE A 464 -34.78 -5.00 -16.38
C ILE A 464 -34.44 -5.75 -17.68
N LEU A 465 -35.41 -5.91 -18.58
CA LEU A 465 -35.21 -6.62 -19.85
C LEU A 465 -34.25 -5.87 -20.77
N LEU A 466 -34.33 -4.54 -20.83
CA LEU A 466 -33.40 -3.71 -21.60
C LEU A 466 -31.96 -3.83 -21.08
N GLN A 467 -31.77 -3.76 -19.77
CA GLN A 467 -30.44 -3.91 -19.15
C GLN A 467 -29.87 -5.31 -19.39
N TRP A 468 -30.70 -6.35 -19.30
CA TRP A 468 -30.31 -7.72 -19.61
C TRP A 468 -29.98 -7.91 -21.09
N GLY A 469 -30.77 -7.33 -22.00
CA GLY A 469 -30.52 -7.37 -23.44
C GLY A 469 -29.22 -6.66 -23.83
N ALA A 470 -28.96 -5.48 -23.24
CA ALA A 470 -27.71 -4.75 -23.43
C ALA A 470 -26.49 -5.56 -22.95
N GLU A 471 -26.62 -6.26 -21.82
CA GLU A 471 -25.59 -7.19 -21.35
C GLU A 471 -25.35 -8.33 -22.36
N PHE A 472 -26.40 -8.96 -22.87
CA PHE A 472 -26.29 -10.10 -23.80
C PHE A 472 -25.60 -9.71 -25.11
N ILE A 473 -25.94 -8.53 -25.65
CA ILE A 473 -25.31 -7.96 -26.85
C ILE A 473 -23.83 -7.67 -26.60
N HIS A 474 -23.48 -7.14 -25.41
CA HIS A 474 -22.08 -6.88 -25.07
C HIS A 474 -21.26 -8.18 -24.95
N ARG A 475 -21.85 -9.25 -24.37
CA ARG A 475 -21.20 -10.58 -24.29
C ARG A 475 -20.91 -11.18 -25.66
N THR A 476 -21.88 -11.15 -26.56
CA THR A 476 -21.75 -11.72 -27.92
C THR A 476 -20.69 -10.98 -28.74
N ARG A 477 -20.62 -9.64 -28.63
CA ARG A 477 -19.58 -8.83 -29.30
C ARG A 477 -18.16 -9.14 -28.81
N ARG A 478 -17.94 -9.36 -27.51
CA ARG A 478 -16.62 -9.76 -26.99
C ARG A 478 -16.16 -11.13 -27.49
N HIS A 479 -17.07 -12.11 -27.55
CA HIS A 479 -16.72 -13.46 -28.03
C HIS A 479 -16.37 -13.44 -29.53
N ALA A 480 -17.13 -12.69 -30.34
CA ALA A 480 -16.82 -12.52 -31.77
C ALA A 480 -15.44 -11.87 -32.02
N SER A 481 -14.94 -11.03 -31.11
CA SER A 481 -13.61 -10.41 -31.23
C SER A 481 -12.44 -11.35 -30.90
N ILE A 482 -12.67 -12.38 -30.08
CA ILE A 482 -11.63 -13.33 -29.66
C ILE A 482 -11.47 -14.43 -30.72
N ASP A 483 -12.59 -14.90 -31.31
CA ASP A 483 -12.58 -15.91 -32.38
C ASP A 483 -12.10 -15.35 -33.73
N GLY A 484 -11.94 -14.02 -33.86
CA GLY A 484 -11.46 -13.33 -35.05
C GLY A 484 -9.95 -13.07 -35.10
N LEU A 485 -9.19 -13.43 -34.05
CA LEU A 485 -7.72 -13.36 -34.07
C LEU A 485 -7.18 -14.56 -34.86
N PRO A 486 -6.42 -14.35 -35.96
CA PRO A 486 -5.77 -15.47 -36.65
C PRO A 486 -4.85 -16.19 -35.66
N PRO A 487 -4.73 -17.53 -35.74
CA PRO A 487 -3.84 -18.27 -34.86
C PRO A 487 -2.42 -17.70 -35.02
N ALA A 488 -1.80 -17.34 -33.91
CA ALA A 488 -0.40 -16.91 -33.88
C ALA A 488 0.43 -17.99 -34.60
N SER A 489 0.93 -17.64 -35.79
CA SER A 489 1.83 -18.48 -36.57
C SER A 489 2.98 -18.87 -35.66
N GLY A 490 3.14 -20.18 -35.46
CA GLY A 490 4.11 -20.73 -34.53
C GLY A 490 5.54 -20.35 -34.87
N ASN A 491 6.34 -20.13 -33.83
CA ASN A 491 7.77 -20.30 -33.91
C ASN A 491 8.14 -21.52 -33.05
N THR A 492 8.28 -22.65 -33.73
CA THR A 492 9.23 -23.69 -33.36
C THR A 492 10.59 -23.30 -33.90
N VAL A 493 11.53 -22.90 -33.04
CA VAL A 493 12.95 -23.29 -33.02
C VAL A 493 13.45 -23.08 -31.59
#